data_AF-A0A286CAA6-F1
#
_entry.id   AF-A0A286CAA6-F1
#
_cell.length_a   1.000
_cell.length_b   1.000
_cell.length_c   1.000
_cell.angle_alpha   90.00
_cell.angle_beta   90.00
_cell.angle_gamma   90.00
#
_symmetry.space_group_name_H-M   'P 1'
#
loop_
_entity.id
_entity.type
_entity.pdbx_description
1 polymer ?
#
loop_
_entity_poly.entity_id
_entity_poly.type
_entity_poly.pdbx_seq_one_letter_code
_entity_poly.pdbx_strand_id
1 'polypeptide(L)'
;MTNVANQNLLPARLSATRPDIVVMHVGTNDVRSSIAPDRILTAYTKLVTQMRASNPNMKILVAQIIPMNPANCTGCARRVVDLNTRIPGWARTTSTSRSPVTVVDQWTGFNTSGDTYDGVHPSASGNTKIAARWYPALAALL
;
A
#
# COMPACT_ATOMS: atom_id res chain seq x y z
N MET A 1 0.46 8.37 -4.58
CA MET A 1 0.42 8.81 -3.17
C MET A 1 1.51 9.83 -2.84
N THR A 2 2.59 9.93 -3.62
CA THR A 2 3.65 10.93 -3.39
C THR A 2 3.06 12.34 -3.33
N ASN A 3 2.11 12.67 -4.21
CA ASN A 3 1.41 13.96 -4.17
C ASN A 3 0.56 14.15 -2.91
N VAL A 4 -0.17 13.11 -2.48
CA VAL A 4 -0.97 13.11 -1.24
C VAL A 4 -0.08 13.42 -0.03
N ALA A 5 1.09 12.77 0.05
CA ALA A 5 2.07 13.00 1.09
C ALA A 5 2.65 14.42 1.00
N ASN A 6 3.12 14.85 -0.18
CA ASN A 6 3.75 16.15 -0.39
C ASN A 6 2.82 17.31 -0.04
N GLN A 7 1.56 17.23 -0.44
CA GLN A 7 0.55 18.26 -0.20
C GLN A 7 -0.12 18.17 1.19
N ASN A 8 0.30 17.24 2.05
CA ASN A 8 -0.30 17.03 3.38
C ASN A 8 -1.83 16.85 3.33
N LEU A 9 -2.33 15.99 2.43
CA LEU A 9 -3.79 15.81 2.27
C LEU A 9 -4.40 14.79 3.24
N LEU A 10 -3.59 13.97 3.91
CA LEU A 10 -4.07 12.93 4.83
C LEU A 10 -4.55 13.47 6.20
N PRO A 11 -3.89 14.46 6.86
CA PRO A 11 -4.29 14.96 8.17
C PRO A 11 -5.77 15.37 8.29
N ALA A 12 -6.31 16.08 7.30
CA ALA A 12 -7.72 16.49 7.32
C ALA A 12 -8.67 15.28 7.34
N ARG A 13 -8.33 14.21 6.59
CA ARG A 13 -9.12 12.97 6.57
C ARG A 13 -9.04 12.23 7.90
N LEU A 14 -7.84 12.15 8.48
CA LEU A 14 -7.62 11.50 9.78
C LEU A 14 -8.38 12.21 10.90
N SER A 15 -8.40 13.55 10.89
CA SER A 15 -9.17 14.34 11.85
C SER A 15 -10.68 14.08 11.75
N ALA A 16 -11.20 13.93 10.51
CA ALA A 16 -12.61 13.70 10.27
C ALA A 16 -13.07 12.28 10.64
N THR A 17 -12.25 11.26 10.41
CA THR A 17 -12.66 9.84 10.59
C THR A 17 -12.11 9.19 11.86
N ARG A 18 -11.06 9.76 12.46
CA ARG A 18 -10.37 9.29 13.68
C ARG A 18 -10.15 7.77 13.71
N PRO A 19 -9.43 7.19 12.74
CA PRO A 19 -9.28 5.74 12.65
C PRO A 19 -8.32 5.20 13.72
N ASP A 20 -8.58 3.97 14.17
CA ASP A 20 -7.63 3.15 14.94
C ASP A 20 -6.72 2.30 14.04
N ILE A 21 -7.23 1.94 12.85
CA ILE A 21 -6.56 1.08 11.89
C ILE A 21 -6.61 1.75 10.51
N VAL A 22 -5.46 1.81 9.82
CA VAL A 22 -5.38 2.22 8.41
C VAL A 22 -4.92 1.05 7.55
N VAL A 23 -5.68 0.76 6.50
CA VAL A 23 -5.32 -0.20 5.45
C VAL A 23 -4.82 0.58 4.24
N MET A 24 -3.53 0.42 3.92
CA MET A 24 -2.83 1.19 2.89
C MET A 24 -2.46 0.30 1.70
N HIS A 25 -3.25 0.42 0.62
CA HIS A 25 -2.92 -0.13 -0.70
C HIS A 25 -2.64 1.01 -1.70
N VAL A 26 -1.46 1.60 -1.60
CA VAL A 26 -1.05 2.73 -2.47
C VAL A 26 0.27 2.40 -3.18
N GLY A 27 0.68 3.21 -4.17
CA GLY A 27 1.96 3.05 -4.88
C GLY A 27 1.84 2.70 -6.36
N THR A 28 0.75 2.06 -6.79
CA THR A 28 0.52 1.66 -8.20
C THR A 28 0.67 2.83 -9.18
N ASN A 29 0.04 3.97 -8.90
CA ASN A 29 0.11 5.15 -9.77
C ASN A 29 1.52 5.75 -9.82
N ASP A 30 2.24 5.76 -8.71
CA ASP A 30 3.59 6.28 -8.63
C ASP A 30 4.57 5.39 -9.41
N VAL A 31 4.40 4.06 -9.31
CA VAL A 31 5.09 3.08 -10.16
C VAL A 31 4.77 3.29 -11.64
N ARG A 32 3.51 3.57 -11.98
CA ARG A 32 3.09 3.87 -13.35
C ARG A 32 3.75 5.15 -13.88
N SER A 33 3.87 6.18 -13.03
CA SER A 33 4.59 7.42 -13.29
C SER A 33 6.11 7.31 -13.17
N SER A 34 6.66 6.09 -13.11
CA SER A 34 8.11 5.82 -13.02
C SER A 34 8.81 6.52 -11.84
N ILE A 35 8.08 6.76 -10.75
CA ILE A 35 8.66 7.30 -9.52
C ILE A 35 9.54 6.22 -8.87
N ALA A 36 10.77 6.59 -8.52
CA ALA A 36 11.72 5.67 -7.90
C ALA A 36 11.19 5.12 -6.55
N PRO A 37 11.44 3.83 -6.23
CA PRO A 37 10.96 3.22 -5.00
C PRO A 37 11.33 4.00 -3.72
N ASP A 38 12.53 4.57 -3.64
CA ASP A 38 12.96 5.31 -2.44
C ASP A 38 12.13 6.58 -2.19
N ARG A 39 11.71 7.25 -3.28
CA ARG A 39 10.79 8.39 -3.19
C ARG A 39 9.38 7.95 -2.77
N ILE A 40 8.93 6.78 -3.25
CA ILE A 40 7.66 6.18 -2.82
C ILE A 40 7.71 5.86 -1.32
N LEU A 41 8.79 5.24 -0.84
CA LEU A 41 8.95 4.87 0.57
C LEU A 41 9.10 6.09 1.49
N THR A 42 9.75 7.16 1.01
CA THR A 42 9.77 8.44 1.75
C THR A 42 8.36 9.00 1.92
N ALA A 43 7.53 8.92 0.88
CA ALA A 43 6.13 9.29 0.99
C ALA A 43 5.36 8.38 1.96
N TYR A 44 5.62 7.07 1.98
CA TYR A 44 5.01 6.16 2.96
C TYR A 44 5.38 6.56 4.38
N THR A 45 6.66 6.81 4.66
CA THR A 45 7.12 7.29 5.98
C THR A 45 6.39 8.57 6.38
N LYS A 46 6.25 9.54 5.47
CA LYS A 46 5.51 10.78 5.75
C LYS A 46 4.04 10.52 6.08
N LEU A 47 3.36 9.63 5.36
CA LEU A 47 1.97 9.25 5.65
C LEU A 47 1.86 8.57 7.03
N VAL A 48 2.78 7.67 7.39
CA VAL A 48 2.83 7.04 8.71
C VAL A 48 3.05 8.08 9.82
N THR A 49 3.93 9.06 9.62
CA THR A 49 4.13 10.17 10.56
C THR A 49 2.85 10.97 10.76
N GLN A 50 2.11 11.28 9.69
CA GLN A 50 0.82 11.97 9.77
C GLN A 50 -0.24 11.13 10.51
N MET A 51 -0.29 9.81 10.25
CA MET A 51 -1.17 8.89 10.99
C MET A 51 -0.87 8.89 12.48
N ARG A 52 0.40 8.78 12.86
CA ARG A 52 0.84 8.75 14.27
C ARG A 52 0.65 10.09 14.99
N ALA A 53 0.77 11.21 14.27
CA ALA A 53 0.43 12.52 14.81
C ALA A 53 -1.07 12.64 15.15
N SER A 54 -1.93 11.97 14.39
CA SER A 54 -3.37 11.92 14.66
C SER A 54 -3.74 10.90 15.75
N ASN A 55 -3.09 9.73 15.75
CA ASN A 55 -3.29 8.66 16.73
C ASN A 55 -1.94 7.96 16.99
N PRO A 56 -1.29 8.20 18.16
CA PRO A 56 -0.02 7.57 18.48
C PRO A 56 -0.05 6.03 18.56
N ASN A 57 -1.24 5.44 18.67
CA ASN A 57 -1.47 4.00 18.75
C ASN A 57 -1.97 3.39 17.41
N MET A 58 -1.94 4.16 16.30
CA MET A 58 -2.46 3.71 15.01
C MET A 58 -1.85 2.37 14.60
N LYS A 59 -2.70 1.39 14.27
CA LYS A 59 -2.28 0.13 13.65
C LYS A 59 -2.34 0.30 12.14
N ILE A 60 -1.27 -0.07 11.43
CA ILE A 60 -1.14 0.21 10.00
C ILE A 60 -0.90 -1.10 9.27
N LEU A 61 -1.79 -1.43 8.33
CA LEU A 61 -1.59 -2.53 7.40
C LEU A 61 -1.16 -1.96 6.05
N VAL A 62 -0.06 -2.44 5.47
CA VAL A 62 0.48 -1.96 4.20
C VAL A 62 0.56 -3.09 3.18
N ALA A 63 0.10 -2.86 1.96
CA ALA A 63 0.21 -3.85 0.91
C ALA A 63 1.65 -3.91 0.36
N GLN A 64 2.21 -5.11 0.18
CA GLN A 64 2.92 -5.33 -1.09
C GLN A 64 1.84 -5.28 -2.16
N ILE A 65 1.96 -4.36 -3.13
CA ILE A 65 0.87 -4.10 -4.09
C ILE A 65 0.68 -5.29 -5.05
N ILE A 66 -0.54 -5.45 -5.56
CA ILE A 66 -0.81 -6.39 -6.65
C ILE A 66 0.14 -6.17 -7.84
N PRO A 67 0.45 -7.21 -8.63
CA PRO A 67 1.19 -7.03 -9.88
C PRO A 67 0.40 -6.14 -10.85
N MET A 68 1.11 -5.46 -11.75
CA MET A 68 0.53 -4.59 -12.78
C MET A 68 1.30 -4.78 -14.09
N ASN A 69 0.58 -5.01 -15.19
CA ASN A 69 1.15 -5.19 -16.53
C ASN A 69 0.19 -4.71 -17.65
N PRO A 70 -0.15 -3.41 -17.72
CA PRO A 70 -0.97 -2.88 -18.79
C PRO A 70 -0.14 -2.76 -20.09
N ALA A 71 -0.81 -2.92 -21.24
CA ALA A 71 -0.17 -2.88 -22.56
C ALA A 71 0.63 -1.59 -22.83
N ASN A 72 0.23 -0.47 -22.24
CA ASN A 72 0.89 0.83 -22.41
C ASN A 72 2.00 1.13 -21.38
N CYS A 73 2.49 0.13 -20.64
CA CYS A 73 3.56 0.32 -19.66
C CYS A 73 4.49 -0.89 -19.54
N THR A 74 5.41 -1.04 -20.48
CA THR A 74 6.38 -2.15 -20.53
C THR A 74 7.24 -2.30 -19.27
N GLY A 75 7.61 -1.19 -18.62
CA GLY A 75 8.41 -1.22 -17.39
C GLY A 75 7.63 -1.39 -16.09
N CYS A 76 6.28 -1.38 -16.12
CA CYS A 76 5.47 -1.36 -14.90
C CYS A 76 5.66 -2.63 -14.05
N ALA A 77 5.64 -3.81 -14.66
CA ALA A 77 5.77 -5.07 -13.95
C ALA A 77 7.07 -5.15 -13.15
N ARG A 78 8.21 -4.79 -13.76
CA ARG A 78 9.51 -4.78 -13.09
C ARG A 78 9.57 -3.76 -11.96
N ARG A 79 9.00 -2.56 -12.15
CA ARG A 79 8.97 -1.50 -11.12
C ARG A 79 8.07 -1.86 -9.93
N VAL A 80 6.99 -2.62 -10.14
CA VAL A 80 6.21 -3.19 -9.02
C VAL A 80 7.10 -4.11 -8.18
N VAL A 81 7.88 -5.00 -8.82
CA VAL A 81 8.84 -5.87 -8.11
C VAL A 81 9.88 -5.06 -7.35
N ASP A 82 10.43 -3.99 -7.94
CA ASP A 82 11.41 -3.12 -7.27
C ASP A 82 10.85 -2.44 -6.01
N LEU A 83 9.57 -2.07 -6.02
CA LEU A 83 8.91 -1.52 -4.84
C LEU A 83 8.60 -2.62 -3.81
N ASN A 84 7.94 -3.70 -4.22
CA ASN A 84 7.48 -4.77 -3.33
C ASN A 84 8.62 -5.47 -2.59
N THR A 85 9.80 -5.57 -3.19
CA THR A 85 10.99 -6.16 -2.53
C THR A 85 11.51 -5.29 -1.37
N ARG A 86 11.25 -3.98 -1.38
CA ARG A 86 11.71 -3.04 -0.35
C ARG A 86 10.70 -2.81 0.78
N ILE A 87 9.41 -3.01 0.51
CA ILE A 87 8.32 -2.78 1.48
C ILE A 87 8.51 -3.55 2.80
N PRO A 88 8.87 -4.85 2.82
CA PRO A 88 9.10 -5.58 4.07
C PRO A 88 10.23 -4.99 4.93
N GLY A 89 11.34 -4.58 4.29
CA GLY A 89 12.45 -3.91 4.98
C GLY A 89 12.01 -2.58 5.58
N TRP A 90 11.34 -1.74 4.79
CA TRP A 90 10.80 -0.45 5.23
C TRP A 90 9.78 -0.58 6.37
N ALA A 91 8.85 -1.54 6.28
CA ALA A 91 7.84 -1.74 7.30
C ALA A 91 8.48 -2.13 8.64
N ARG A 92 9.46 -3.05 8.61
CA ARG A 92 10.21 -3.46 9.81
C ARG A 92 10.97 -2.29 10.46
N THR A 93 11.60 -1.41 9.68
CA THR A 93 12.31 -0.24 10.25
C THR A 93 11.37 0.86 10.73
N THR A 94 10.17 0.95 10.16
CA THR A 94 9.18 1.99 10.50
C THR A 94 8.26 1.57 11.66
N SER A 95 8.05 0.27 11.85
CA SER A 95 7.16 -0.30 12.87
C SER A 95 7.67 -0.05 14.30
N THR A 96 6.75 0.12 15.24
CA THR A 96 7.04 0.17 16.68
C THR A 96 6.05 -0.72 17.44
N SER A 97 6.34 -1.04 18.69
CA SER A 97 5.41 -1.80 19.54
C SER A 97 4.09 -1.06 19.78
N ARG A 98 4.13 0.28 19.86
CA ARG A 98 2.94 1.13 20.10
C ARG A 98 2.09 1.33 18.84
N SER A 99 2.71 1.41 17.67
CA SER A 99 2.05 1.68 16.39
C SER A 99 2.65 0.74 15.32
N PRO A 100 2.18 -0.52 15.27
CA PRO A 100 2.74 -1.52 14.38
C PRO A 100 2.43 -1.21 12.91
N VAL A 101 3.41 -1.48 12.03
CA VAL A 101 3.24 -1.49 10.58
C VAL A 101 3.41 -2.92 10.09
N THR A 102 2.32 -3.54 9.64
CA THR A 102 2.27 -4.93 9.20
C THR A 102 2.11 -5.01 7.69
N VAL A 103 2.99 -5.76 7.03
CA VAL A 103 2.88 -6.00 5.59
C VAL A 103 1.85 -7.08 5.30
N VAL A 104 0.99 -6.82 4.32
CA VAL A 104 0.05 -7.79 3.76
C VAL A 104 0.43 -8.03 2.30
N ASP A 105 0.71 -9.28 1.97
CA ASP A 105 1.10 -9.69 0.63
C ASP A 105 -0.14 -9.79 -0.29
N GLN A 106 -0.35 -8.77 -1.12
CA GLN A 106 -1.35 -8.79 -2.19
C GLN A 106 -0.78 -9.30 -3.53
N TRP A 107 0.53 -9.57 -3.58
CA TRP A 107 1.24 -9.90 -4.81
C TRP A 107 1.18 -11.39 -5.11
N THR A 108 1.49 -12.25 -4.13
CA THR A 108 1.60 -13.69 -4.33
C THR A 108 0.24 -14.31 -4.68
N GLY A 109 0.18 -14.99 -5.83
CA GLY A 109 -1.01 -15.68 -6.33
C GLY A 109 -2.00 -14.81 -7.11
N PHE A 110 -1.66 -13.54 -7.34
CA PHE A 110 -2.42 -12.62 -8.17
C PHE A 110 -1.90 -12.65 -9.62
N ASN A 111 -2.79 -12.79 -10.60
CA ASN A 111 -2.45 -12.87 -12.02
C ASN A 111 -3.07 -11.68 -12.76
N THR A 112 -2.27 -10.83 -13.39
CA THR A 112 -2.79 -9.65 -14.10
C THR A 112 -3.77 -10.00 -15.22
N SER A 113 -3.57 -11.08 -15.98
CA SER A 113 -4.47 -11.41 -17.10
C SER A 113 -5.83 -11.96 -16.65
N GLY A 114 -5.88 -12.68 -15.52
CA GLY A 114 -7.11 -13.28 -15.00
C GLY A 114 -7.82 -12.46 -13.92
N ASP A 115 -7.05 -11.67 -13.16
CA ASP A 115 -7.53 -10.97 -11.97
C ASP A 115 -7.64 -9.45 -12.16
N THR A 116 -7.36 -8.93 -13.36
CA THR A 116 -7.61 -7.53 -13.73
C THR A 116 -8.39 -7.44 -15.04
N TYR A 117 -9.04 -6.30 -15.30
CA TYR A 117 -9.72 -6.08 -16.58
C TYR A 117 -8.90 -5.24 -17.58
N ASP A 118 -7.82 -4.58 -17.14
CA ASP A 118 -6.98 -3.71 -17.99
C ASP A 118 -5.47 -3.84 -17.73
N GLY A 119 -5.05 -4.86 -16.98
CA GLY A 119 -3.68 -5.05 -16.53
C GLY A 119 -3.30 -4.26 -15.27
N VAL A 120 -4.23 -3.49 -14.68
CA VAL A 120 -4.02 -2.66 -13.48
C VAL A 120 -5.10 -2.88 -12.43
N HIS A 121 -6.37 -2.77 -12.82
CA HIS A 121 -7.50 -2.68 -11.92
C HIS A 121 -8.15 -4.06 -11.71
N PRO A 122 -8.36 -4.49 -10.45
CA PRO A 122 -8.90 -5.81 -10.16
C PRO A 122 -10.27 -6.07 -10.79
N SER A 123 -10.45 -7.29 -11.30
CA SER A 123 -11.76 -7.86 -11.64
C SER A 123 -12.44 -8.40 -10.37
N ALA A 124 -13.63 -9.03 -10.51
CA ALA A 124 -14.28 -9.71 -9.39
C ALA A 124 -13.40 -10.83 -8.78
N SER A 125 -12.66 -11.57 -9.62
CA SER A 125 -11.68 -12.57 -9.16
C SER A 125 -10.56 -11.91 -8.36
N GLY A 126 -9.98 -10.82 -8.88
CA GLY A 126 -8.93 -10.08 -8.18
C GLY A 126 -9.39 -9.49 -6.86
N ASN A 127 -10.59 -8.91 -6.81
CA ASN A 127 -11.18 -8.40 -5.57
C ASN A 127 -11.33 -9.49 -4.51
N THR A 128 -11.75 -10.70 -4.91
CA THR A 128 -11.87 -11.84 -4.01
C THR A 128 -10.52 -12.21 -3.40
N LYS A 129 -9.46 -12.27 -4.22
CA LYS A 129 -8.10 -12.55 -3.73
C LYS A 129 -7.58 -11.44 -2.80
N ILE A 130 -7.83 -10.18 -3.15
CA ILE A 130 -7.40 -9.04 -2.32
C ILE A 130 -8.09 -9.08 -0.95
N ALA A 131 -9.40 -9.34 -0.93
CA ALA A 131 -10.17 -9.47 0.30
C ALA A 131 -9.67 -10.64 1.16
N ALA A 132 -9.38 -11.80 0.56
CA ALA A 132 -8.85 -12.97 1.27
C ALA A 132 -7.49 -12.72 1.94
N ARG A 133 -6.69 -11.79 1.41
CA ARG A 133 -5.42 -11.36 2.03
C ARG A 133 -5.63 -10.33 3.14
N TRP A 134 -6.54 -9.37 2.94
CA TRP A 134 -6.80 -8.33 3.93
C TRP A 134 -7.53 -8.85 5.17
N TYR A 135 -8.53 -9.69 4.98
CA TYR A 135 -9.42 -10.13 6.04
C TYR A 135 -8.69 -10.70 7.27
N PRO A 136 -7.80 -11.71 7.15
CA PRO A 136 -7.12 -12.26 8.32
C PRO A 136 -6.20 -11.25 9.01
N ALA A 137 -5.52 -10.39 8.24
CA ALA A 137 -4.64 -9.36 8.79
C ALA A 137 -5.42 -8.27 9.54
N LEU A 138 -6.59 -7.89 9.05
CA LEU A 138 -7.48 -6.92 9.70
C LEU A 138 -8.15 -7.53 10.93
N ALA A 139 -8.68 -8.75 10.81
CA ALA A 139 -9.37 -9.44 11.91
C ALA A 139 -8.47 -9.64 13.13
N ALA A 140 -7.16 -9.87 12.93
CA ALA A 140 -6.19 -10.00 14.01
C ALA A 140 -5.96 -8.69 14.82
N LEU A 141 -6.50 -7.56 14.37
CA LEU A 141 -6.32 -6.24 15.00
C LEU A 141 -7.60 -5.68 15.64
N LEU A 142 -8.75 -6.32 15.41
CA LEU A 142 -10.05 -5.98 16.01
C LEU A 142 -10.14 -6.55 17.42
#